data_AF-A0A947HP93-F1
#
_entry.id   AF-A0A947HP93-F1
#
_cell.length_a   1.000
_cell.length_b   1.000
_cell.length_c   1.000
_cell.angle_alpha   90.00
_cell.angle_beta   90.00
_cell.angle_gamma   90.00
#
_symmetry.space_group_name_H-M   'P 1'
#
loop_
_entity.id
_entity.type
_entity.pdbx_description
1 polymer ?
#
loop_
_entity_poly.entity_id
_entity_poly.type
_entity_poly.pdbx_seq_one_letter_code
_entity_poly.pdbx_strand_id
1 'polypeptide(L)'
;MTSLLMTDDAFSHWLPLTSATPEEVPDAPGMIQVKLADGLVGYPSGRSAMVLYRAGPSCRDVASALCGELPWSTRGLSLRYRLTDAPEALLARLHGRFVERFGASPSLPEPLA
;
A
#
# COMPACT_ATOMS: atom_id res chain seq x y z
N MET A 1 23.64 -9.65 -20.85
CA MET A 1 22.99 -9.40 -19.54
C MET A 1 22.36 -8.03 -19.63
N THR A 2 21.09 -7.97 -20.04
CA THR A 2 20.40 -6.71 -20.31
C THR A 2 20.18 -5.97 -19.00
N SER A 3 20.95 -4.90 -18.81
CA SER A 3 20.77 -3.92 -17.75
C SER A 3 19.45 -3.20 -18.03
N LEU A 4 18.38 -3.62 -17.35
CA LEU A 4 17.12 -2.87 -17.30
C LEU A 4 17.31 -1.74 -16.28
N LEU A 5 17.80 -0.61 -16.77
CA LEU A 5 17.53 0.70 -16.18
C LEU A 5 16.02 0.95 -16.34
N MET A 6 15.19 0.29 -15.55
CA MET A 6 13.81 0.72 -15.35
C MET A 6 13.86 1.80 -14.29
N THR A 7 13.66 3.04 -14.72
CA THR A 7 13.32 4.16 -13.85
C THR A 7 12.03 3.77 -13.11
N ASP A 8 12.14 3.15 -11.94
CA ASP A 8 11.04 2.54 -11.19
C ASP A 8 10.21 3.61 -10.44
N ASP A 9 9.85 4.68 -11.15
CA ASP A 9 9.11 5.83 -10.62
C ASP A 9 7.58 5.62 -10.68
N ALA A 10 7.14 4.46 -11.17
CA ALA A 10 5.74 4.09 -11.30
C ALA A 10 5.31 3.16 -10.17
N PHE A 11 4.01 3.12 -9.90
CA PHE A 11 3.44 2.09 -9.07
C PHE A 11 3.27 0.79 -9.85
N SER A 12 3.48 -0.34 -9.19
CA SER A 12 3.09 -1.65 -9.70
C SER A 12 1.58 -1.72 -9.96
N HIS A 13 1.15 -2.76 -10.65
CA HIS A 13 -0.25 -3.15 -10.68
C HIS A 13 -0.70 -3.59 -9.27
N TRP A 14 -2.02 -3.63 -9.07
CA TRP A 14 -2.61 -4.10 -7.82
C TRP A 14 -2.51 -5.62 -7.73
N LEU A 15 -1.91 -6.10 -6.65
CA LEU A 15 -1.83 -7.50 -6.26
C LEU A 15 -2.84 -7.77 -5.16
N PRO A 16 -3.58 -8.90 -5.17
CA PRO A 16 -4.32 -9.34 -4.00
C PRO A 16 -3.38 -9.46 -2.80
N LEU A 17 -3.79 -9.01 -1.62
CA LEU A 17 -3.04 -9.19 -0.38
C LEU A 17 -3.42 -10.57 0.20
N THR A 18 -2.52 -11.53 0.02
CA THR A 18 -2.63 -12.94 0.41
C THR A 18 -1.30 -13.39 1.01
N SER A 19 -1.24 -14.62 1.54
CA SER A 19 0.01 -15.17 2.06
C SER A 19 1.12 -15.31 1.00
N ALA A 20 0.77 -15.42 -0.29
CA ALA A 20 1.75 -15.55 -1.38
C ALA A 20 2.28 -14.20 -1.89
N THR A 21 1.59 -13.09 -1.59
CA THR A 21 1.91 -11.78 -2.15
C THR A 21 3.34 -11.30 -1.88
N PRO A 22 3.97 -11.53 -0.71
CA PRO A 22 5.36 -11.12 -0.49
C PRO A 22 6.35 -11.70 -1.50
N GLU A 23 6.07 -12.86 -2.10
CA GLU A 23 6.94 -13.48 -3.12
C GLU A 23 6.95 -12.70 -4.44
N GLU A 24 5.86 -11.98 -4.75
CA GLU A 24 5.70 -11.15 -5.94
C GLU A 24 6.23 -9.72 -5.76
N VAL A 25 6.58 -9.34 -4.51
CA VAL A 25 7.08 -8.01 -4.17
C VAL A 25 8.62 -8.02 -4.18
N PRO A 26 9.26 -7.05 -4.87
CA PRO A 26 10.71 -6.91 -4.87
C PRO A 26 11.27 -6.66 -3.46
N ASP A 27 12.41 -7.27 -3.18
CA ASP A 27 13.21 -7.00 -2.00
C ASP A 27 14.10 -5.77 -2.23
N ALA A 28 13.47 -4.60 -2.23
CA ALA A 28 14.12 -3.31 -2.48
C ALA A 28 13.42 -2.18 -1.72
N PRO A 29 14.12 -1.06 -1.44
CA PRO A 29 13.54 0.11 -0.79
C PRO A 29 12.35 0.68 -1.56
N GLY A 30 11.30 1.06 -0.83
CA GLY A 30 10.12 1.63 -1.45
C GLY A 30 8.95 1.77 -0.50
N MET A 31 7.77 1.93 -1.08
CA MET A 31 6.53 2.06 -0.34
C MET A 31 5.42 1.21 -0.93
N ILE A 32 4.56 0.72 -0.04
CA ILE A 32 3.35 -0.03 -0.33
C ILE A 32 2.12 0.83 -0.05
N GLN A 33 1.14 0.74 -0.94
CA GLN A 33 -0.22 1.20 -0.71
C GLN A 33 -1.14 0.00 -0.59
N VAL A 34 -2.08 0.06 0.34
CA VAL A 34 -3.12 -0.96 0.52
C VAL A 34 -4.49 -0.31 0.34
N LYS A 35 -5.36 -1.02 -0.37
CA LYS A 35 -6.76 -0.64 -0.55
C LYS A 35 -7.68 -1.82 -0.29
N LEU A 36 -8.96 -1.51 -0.07
CA LEU A 36 -10.04 -2.48 -0.23
C LEU A 36 -10.10 -2.97 -1.68
N ALA A 37 -10.26 -4.28 -1.86
CA ALA A 37 -10.52 -4.87 -3.17
C ALA A 37 -11.89 -4.44 -3.71
N ASP A 38 -12.88 -4.33 -2.82
CA ASP A 38 -14.22 -3.82 -3.13
C ASP A 38 -14.74 -2.84 -2.05
N GLY A 39 -15.58 -1.91 -2.49
CA GLY A 39 -16.18 -0.87 -1.64
C GLY A 39 -15.24 0.30 -1.31
N LEU A 40 -15.75 1.22 -0.49
CA LEU A 40 -15.06 2.44 -0.09
C LEU A 40 -15.24 2.69 1.41
N VAL A 41 -14.21 3.26 2.04
CA VAL A 41 -14.26 3.80 3.41
C VAL A 41 -14.72 5.26 3.34
N GLY A 42 -15.58 5.65 4.28
CA GLY A 42 -16.03 7.03 4.45
C GLY A 42 -15.01 7.85 5.23
N TYR A 43 -14.73 9.06 4.74
CA TYR A 43 -13.85 10.05 5.34
C TYR A 43 -14.58 11.40 5.44
N PRO A 44 -14.14 12.33 6.29
CA PRO A 44 -14.84 13.62 6.49
C PRO A 44 -15.16 14.38 5.20
N SER A 45 -14.26 14.35 4.21
CA SER A 45 -14.40 15.10 2.96
C SER A 45 -14.68 14.20 1.73
N GLY A 46 -14.91 12.90 1.91
CA GLY A 46 -15.18 12.01 0.77
C GLY A 46 -15.13 10.52 1.07
N ARG A 47 -14.90 9.72 0.04
CA ARG A 47 -14.78 8.25 0.15
C ARG A 47 -13.57 7.75 -0.63
N SER A 48 -12.89 6.74 -0.11
CA SER A 48 -11.70 6.15 -0.75
C SER A 48 -11.58 4.66 -0.43
N ALA A 49 -11.05 3.88 -1.38
CA ALA A 49 -10.68 2.49 -1.14
C ALA A 49 -9.34 2.36 -0.41
N MET A 50 -8.47 3.39 -0.43
CA MET A 50 -7.17 3.35 0.26
C MET A 50 -7.37 3.31 1.77
N VAL A 51 -6.64 2.42 2.44
CA VAL A 51 -6.75 2.19 3.88
C VAL A 51 -5.41 2.26 4.61
N LEU A 52 -4.29 2.09 3.89
CA LEU A 52 -2.97 2.10 4.51
C LEU A 52 -1.87 2.46 3.50
N TYR A 53 -0.84 3.15 3.98
CA TYR A 53 0.44 3.33 3.31
C TYR A 53 1.55 2.91 4.26
N ARG A 54 2.59 2.24 3.77
CA ARG A 54 3.77 1.88 4.57
C ARG A 54 5.03 1.96 3.71
N ALA A 55 6.09 2.52 4.25
CA ALA A 55 7.41 2.59 3.64
C ALA A 55 8.35 1.62 4.34
N GLY A 56 9.44 1.25 3.68
CA GLY A 56 10.50 0.49 4.30
C GLY A 56 11.72 0.30 3.40
N PRO A 57 12.82 -0.20 3.99
CA PRO A 57 14.04 -0.54 3.24
C PRO A 57 13.86 -1.80 2.37
N SER A 58 12.82 -2.60 2.62
CA SER A 58 12.42 -3.74 1.79
C SER A 58 10.91 -3.75 1.63
N CYS A 59 10.41 -3.56 0.41
CA CYS A 59 8.98 -3.70 0.12
C CYS A 59 8.49 -5.13 0.43
N ARG A 60 9.34 -6.14 0.23
CA ARG A 60 9.01 -7.53 0.57
C ARG A 60 8.74 -7.72 2.06
N ASP A 61 9.61 -7.21 2.93
CA ASP A 61 9.43 -7.31 4.38
C ASP A 61 8.19 -6.53 4.84
N VAL A 62 7.97 -5.35 4.25
CA VAL A 62 6.76 -4.56 4.48
C VAL A 62 5.51 -5.35 4.08
N ALA A 63 5.50 -6.00 2.91
CA ALA A 63 4.38 -6.84 2.47
C ALA A 63 4.16 -8.04 3.40
N SER A 64 5.23 -8.71 3.80
CA SER A 64 5.20 -9.85 4.73
C SER A 64 4.58 -9.45 6.09
N ALA A 65 5.02 -8.33 6.65
CA ALA A 65 4.45 -7.78 7.89
C ALA A 65 2.96 -7.46 7.73
N LEU A 66 2.56 -6.83 6.63
CA LEU A 66 1.15 -6.53 6.35
C LEU A 66 0.29 -7.81 6.24
N CYS A 67 0.80 -8.88 5.63
CA CYS A 67 0.10 -10.16 5.59
C CYS A 67 -0.06 -10.81 6.98
N GLY A 68 0.87 -10.57 7.91
CA GLY A 68 0.80 -11.06 9.29
C GLY A 68 -0.09 -10.20 10.20
N GLU A 69 -0.15 -8.89 9.96
CA GLU A 69 -0.90 -7.93 10.80
C GLU A 69 -2.37 -7.78 10.37
N LEU A 70 -2.66 -7.86 9.07
CA LEU A 70 -3.98 -7.54 8.54
C LEU A 70 -4.87 -8.78 8.46
N PRO A 71 -6.14 -8.68 8.88
CA PRO A 71 -7.10 -9.77 8.75
C PRO A 71 -7.47 -9.93 7.27
N TRP A 72 -6.79 -10.85 6.59
CA TRP A 72 -6.99 -11.21 5.17
C TRP A 72 -8.43 -11.61 4.83
N SER A 73 -9.25 -11.94 5.84
CA SER A 73 -10.58 -12.52 5.69
C SER A 73 -11.74 -11.53 5.53
N THR A 74 -11.57 -10.22 5.77
CA THR A 74 -12.75 -9.36 6.01
C THR A 74 -13.36 -8.69 4.78
N ARG A 75 -12.60 -8.31 3.72
CA ARG A 75 -13.17 -7.76 2.45
C ARG A 75 -12.33 -8.00 1.20
N GLY A 76 -11.25 -8.77 1.30
CA GLY A 76 -10.19 -8.77 0.30
C GLY A 76 -9.46 -7.42 0.31
N LEU A 77 -8.14 -7.47 0.49
CA LEU A 77 -7.28 -6.30 0.37
C LEU A 77 -6.43 -6.46 -0.89
N SER A 78 -5.99 -5.34 -1.43
CA SER A 78 -5.00 -5.34 -2.50
C SER A 78 -3.87 -4.40 -2.14
N LEU A 79 -2.65 -4.81 -2.47
CA LEU A 79 -1.47 -3.99 -2.32
C LEU A 79 -0.90 -3.62 -3.69
N ARG A 80 -0.14 -2.54 -3.72
CA ARG A 80 0.82 -2.27 -4.79
C ARG A 80 2.03 -1.60 -4.20
N TYR A 81 3.17 -1.69 -4.87
CA TYR A 81 4.41 -1.09 -4.42
C TYR A 81 4.92 -0.06 -5.42
N ARG A 82 5.81 0.81 -4.96
CA ARG A 82 6.67 1.65 -5.78
C ARG A 82 8.05 1.67 -5.14
N LEU A 83 9.07 1.33 -5.93
CA LEU A 83 10.45 1.36 -5.48
C LEU A 83 10.95 2.80 -5.48
N THR A 84 11.80 3.13 -4.52
CA THR A 84 12.44 4.45 -4.42
C THR A 84 13.53 4.42 -3.36
N ASP A 85 14.60 5.18 -3.59
CA ASP A 85 15.66 5.39 -2.59
C ASP A 85 15.24 6.35 -1.46
N ALA A 86 14.07 6.99 -1.57
CA ALA A 86 13.53 7.92 -0.57
C ALA A 86 12.11 7.52 -0.13
N PRO A 87 11.92 6.31 0.44
CA PRO A 87 10.59 5.75 0.69
C PRO A 87 9.78 6.58 1.70
N GLU A 88 10.44 7.15 2.72
CA GLU A 88 9.76 7.98 3.73
C GLU A 88 9.30 9.33 3.19
N ALA A 89 10.11 9.98 2.35
CA ALA A 89 9.72 11.23 1.71
C ALA A 89 8.51 11.01 0.78
N LEU A 90 8.50 9.89 0.07
CA LEU A 90 7.39 9.51 -0.79
C LEU A 90 6.12 9.17 0.01
N LEU A 91 6.25 8.44 1.13
CA LEU A 91 5.16 8.17 2.06
C LEU A 91 4.55 9.47 2.60
N ALA A 92 5.38 10.36 3.16
CA ALA A 92 4.93 11.63 3.73
C ALA A 92 4.16 12.46 2.70
N ARG A 93 4.65 12.53 1.46
CA ARG A 93 3.99 13.25 0.37
C ARG A 93 2.62 12.67 0.01
N LEU A 94 2.52 11.35 -0.16
CA LEU A 94 1.28 10.71 -0.57
C LEU A 94 0.26 10.68 0.57
N HIS A 95 0.72 10.46 1.80
CA HIS A 95 -0.09 10.56 2.99
C HIS A 95 -0.63 11.98 3.17
N GLY A 96 0.20 13.02 3.03
CA GLY A 96 -0.22 14.42 3.08
C GLY A 96 -1.32 14.75 2.07
N ARG A 97 -1.13 14.37 0.80
CA ARG A 97 -2.16 14.54 -0.23
C ARG A 97 -3.46 13.80 0.06
N PHE A 98 -3.37 12.64 0.71
CA PHE A 98 -4.55 11.90 1.12
C PHE A 98 -5.34 12.67 2.18
N VAL A 99 -4.66 13.14 3.23
CA VAL A 99 -5.28 13.94 4.30
C VAL A 99 -5.88 15.23 3.75
N GLU A 100 -5.14 15.96 2.91
CA GLU A 100 -5.64 17.18 2.25
C GLU A 100 -6.94 16.93 1.46
N ARG A 101 -7.04 15.77 0.80
CA ARG A 101 -8.19 15.43 -0.04
C ARG A 101 -9.38 14.89 0.74
N PHE A 102 -9.15 14.08 1.78
CA PHE A 102 -10.18 13.31 2.46
C PHE A 102 -10.46 13.78 3.89
N GLY A 103 -9.63 14.66 4.44
CA GLY A 103 -9.82 15.28 5.75
C GLY A 103 -9.34 14.44 6.93
N ALA A 104 -8.80 13.24 6.70
CA ALA A 104 -8.25 12.35 7.73
C ALA A 104 -7.20 11.38 7.14
N SER A 105 -6.40 10.78 8.02
CA SER A 105 -5.46 9.72 7.65
C SER A 105 -6.19 8.48 7.12
N PRO A 106 -5.60 7.70 6.20
CA PRO A 106 -6.14 6.40 5.82
C PRO A 106 -6.30 5.51 7.05
N SER A 107 -7.42 4.83 7.15
CA SER A 107 -7.68 3.87 8.22
C SER A 107 -8.33 2.62 7.66
N LEU A 108 -8.08 1.48 8.32
CA LEU A 108 -8.88 0.29 8.08
C LEU A 108 -10.32 0.59 8.53
N PRO A 109 -11.33 0.15 7.75
CA PRO A 109 -12.69 0.16 8.27
C PRO A 109 -12.75 -0.74 9.50
N GLU A 110 -13.58 -0.39 10.48
CA GLU A 110 -13.85 -1.31 11.59
C GLU A 110 -14.34 -2.66 11.03
N PRO A 111 -13.96 -3.79 11.67
CA PRO A 111 -14.54 -5.07 11.31
C PRO A 111 -16.05 -4.93 11.37
N LEU A 112 -16.76 -5.27 10.29
CA LEU A 112 -18.20 -5.44 10.40
C LEU A 112 -18.43 -6.54 11.44
N ALA A 113 -19.11 -6.19 12.52
CA ALA A 113 -19.64 -7.14 13.48
C ALA A 113 -20.59 -8.14 12.80
#